data_AF-A0A195FTG5-F1
#
_entry.id   AF-A0A195FTG5-F1
#
_cell.length_a   1.000
_cell.length_b   1.000
_cell.length_c   1.000
_cell.angle_alpha   90.00
_cell.angle_beta   90.00
_cell.angle_gamma   90.00
#
_symmetry.space_group_name_H-M   'P 1'
#
loop_
_entity.id
_entity.type
_entity.pdbx_description
1 polymer ?
#
loop_
_entity_poly.entity_id
_entity_poly.type
_entity_poly.pdbx_seq_one_letter_code
_entity_poly.pdbx_strand_id
1 'polypeptide(L)'
;MGKQFGNLYKIHGIVYFRLSPYEQKAFKGFISEGVPNLIRRFQGSVFKVAPFFMCSYLLVNWANEKNHALSRKNPKDYENDT
;
A
#
# COMPACT_ATOMS: atom_id res chain seq x y z
N MET A 1 29.87 7.38 19.21
CA MET A 1 29.06 7.19 20.44
C MET A 1 28.10 6.02 20.22
N GLY A 2 28.32 4.90 20.91
CA GLY A 2 27.30 3.86 21.16
C GLY A 2 26.66 3.10 19.99
N LYS A 3 27.39 2.80 18.90
CA LYS A 3 26.84 2.06 17.73
C LYS A 3 27.21 0.57 17.67
N GLN A 4 27.94 0.06 18.67
CA GLN A 4 28.43 -1.32 18.69
C GLN A 4 27.79 -2.10 19.85
N PHE A 5 27.55 -3.39 19.62
CA PHE A 5 27.10 -4.31 20.66
C PHE A 5 28.02 -4.21 21.89
N GLY A 6 27.41 -4.14 23.08
CA GLY A 6 28.10 -3.85 24.34
C GLY A 6 28.03 -2.39 24.79
N ASN A 7 27.87 -1.43 23.86
CA ASN A 7 27.83 0.02 24.17
C ASN A 7 26.52 0.71 23.72
N LEU A 8 25.44 -0.06 23.52
CA LEU A 8 24.19 0.44 22.95
C LEU A 8 23.34 1.20 23.99
N TYR A 9 23.02 0.56 25.11
CA TYR A 9 22.12 1.11 26.12
C TYR A 9 22.31 0.41 27.47
N LYS A 10 21.95 1.09 28.56
CA LYS A 10 21.97 0.53 29.92
C LYS A 10 20.57 0.05 30.31
N ILE A 11 20.33 -1.26 30.27
CA ILE A 11 19.03 -1.90 30.60
C ILE A 11 19.24 -2.83 31.79
N HIS A 12 18.32 -2.80 32.77
CA HIS A 12 18.35 -3.69 33.93
C HIS A 12 16.99 -4.35 34.15
N GLY A 13 16.97 -5.56 34.72
CA GLY A 13 15.75 -6.20 35.21
C GLY A 13 14.83 -6.84 34.16
N ILE A 14 15.32 -7.09 32.93
CA ILE A 14 14.51 -7.76 31.89
C ILE A 14 15.05 -9.17 31.64
N VAL A 15 14.16 -10.17 31.71
CA VAL A 15 14.46 -11.58 31.40
C VAL A 15 13.70 -11.99 30.14
N TYR A 16 14.39 -12.64 29.21
CA TYR A 16 13.81 -13.11 27.96
C TYR A 16 13.90 -14.64 27.87
N PHE A 17 12.81 -15.29 27.46
CA PHE A 17 12.77 -16.72 27.21
C PHE A 17 12.64 -16.98 25.70
N ARG A 18 13.37 -17.97 25.18
CA ARG A 18 13.38 -18.33 23.77
C ARG A 18 13.47 -19.85 23.62
N LEU A 19 12.81 -20.39 22.60
CA LEU A 19 12.90 -21.80 22.21
C LEU A 19 13.87 -21.96 21.04
N SER A 20 14.55 -23.11 20.95
CA SER A 20 15.37 -23.45 19.78
C SER A 20 14.52 -23.46 18.50
N PRO A 21 15.02 -22.98 17.35
CA PRO A 21 14.28 -22.99 16.09
C PRO A 21 13.80 -24.41 15.68
N TYR A 22 14.56 -25.44 16.03
CA TYR A 22 14.22 -26.84 15.73
C TYR A 22 13.03 -27.37 16.54
N GLU A 23 12.70 -26.70 17.66
CA GLU A 23 11.54 -27.02 18.51
C GLU A 23 10.30 -26.21 18.12
N GLN A 24 10.44 -25.26 17.19
CA GLN A 24 9.35 -24.38 16.77
C GLN A 24 8.77 -24.80 15.42
N LYS A 25 7.46 -24.59 15.27
CA LYS A 25 6.78 -24.76 13.98
C LYS A 25 6.89 -23.45 13.19
N ALA A 26 7.58 -23.47 12.05
CA ALA A 26 7.82 -22.27 11.23
C ALA A 26 6.54 -21.54 10.78
N PHE A 27 5.46 -22.26 10.48
CA PHE A 27 4.20 -21.71 9.99
C PHE A 27 3.03 -21.81 11.00
N LYS A 28 3.35 -21.85 12.31
CA LYS A 28 2.31 -21.90 13.34
C LYS A 28 1.37 -20.70 13.21
N GLY A 29 0.07 -20.95 13.11
CA GLY A 29 -0.95 -19.90 13.06
C GLY A 29 -1.00 -19.10 11.75
N PHE A 30 -0.38 -19.58 10.67
CA PHE A 30 -0.35 -18.86 9.39
C PHE A 30 -1.74 -18.47 8.88
N ILE A 31 -2.70 -19.41 8.93
CA ILE A 31 -4.08 -19.14 8.51
C ILE A 31 -4.89 -18.54 9.66
N SER A 32 -4.90 -19.18 10.83
CA SER A 32 -5.77 -18.80 11.95
C SER A 32 -5.46 -17.42 12.52
N GLU A 33 -4.19 -17.06 12.65
CA GLU A 33 -3.75 -15.77 13.19
C GLU A 33 -3.25 -14.84 12.08
N GLY A 34 -2.54 -15.38 11.09
CA GLY A 34 -1.92 -14.58 10.04
C GLY A 34 -2.93 -13.90 9.13
N VAL A 35 -3.97 -14.60 8.67
CA VAL A 35 -4.99 -14.02 7.77
C VAL A 35 -5.81 -12.94 8.48
N PRO A 36 -6.38 -13.15 9.69
CA PRO A 36 -7.08 -12.08 10.39
C PRO A 36 -6.19 -10.86 10.68
N ASN A 37 -4.93 -11.07 11.05
CA ASN A 37 -4.00 -9.96 11.27
C ASN A 37 -3.67 -9.21 9.97
N LEU A 38 -3.56 -9.90 8.83
CA LEU A 38 -3.37 -9.27 7.54
C LEU A 38 -4.56 -8.39 7.17
N ILE A 39 -5.78 -8.89 7.34
CA ILE A 39 -7.01 -8.12 7.09
C ILE A 39 -7.07 -6.89 7.99
N ARG A 40 -6.80 -7.06 9.30
CA ARG A 40 -6.75 -5.94 10.26
C ARG A 40 -5.72 -4.89 9.84
N ARG A 41 -4.53 -5.31 9.39
CA ARG A 41 -3.48 -4.40 8.90
C ARG A 41 -3.90 -3.68 7.62
N PHE A 42 -4.52 -4.38 6.68
CA PHE A 42 -5.04 -3.82 5.44
C PHE A 42 -6.13 -2.77 5.71
N GLN A 43 -7.09 -3.06 6.59
CA GLN A 43 -8.14 -2.12 6.98
C GLN A 43 -7.58 -0.83 7.60
N GLY A 44 -6.49 -0.92 8.36
CA GLY A 44 -5.84 0.25 8.96
C GLY A 44 -5.11 1.17 7.96
N SER A 45 -4.79 0.69 6.76
CA SER A 45 -4.06 1.45 5.74
C SER A 45 -4.88 1.78 4.51
N VAL A 46 -5.89 0.99 4.17
CA VAL A 46 -6.65 1.12 2.91
C VAL A 46 -7.24 2.51 2.73
N PHE A 47 -7.84 3.10 3.77
CA PHE A 47 -8.43 4.44 3.68
C PHE A 47 -7.42 5.58 3.58
N LYS A 48 -6.15 5.32 3.93
CA LYS A 48 -5.07 6.31 3.76
C LYS A 48 -4.49 6.27 2.35
N VAL A 49 -4.51 5.10 1.72
CA VAL A 49 -3.80 4.85 0.46
C VAL A 49 -4.74 4.83 -0.73
N ALA A 50 -5.89 4.15 -0.61
CA ALA A 50 -6.85 3.97 -1.69
C ALA A 50 -7.40 5.27 -2.29
N PRO A 51 -7.72 6.34 -1.52
CA PRO A 51 -8.23 7.58 -2.10
C PRO A 51 -7.27 8.22 -3.10
N PHE A 52 -5.96 8.23 -2.80
CA PHE A 52 -4.96 8.82 -3.70
C PHE A 52 -4.89 8.08 -5.03
N PHE A 53 -4.87 6.74 -4.98
CA PHE A 53 -4.84 5.92 -6.19
C PHE A 53 -6.14 6.03 -6.97
N MET A 54 -7.29 6.05 -6.30
CA MET A 54 -8.60 6.20 -6.94
C MET A 54 -8.72 7.55 -7.65
N CYS A 55 -8.37 8.66 -6.98
CA CYS A 55 -8.38 9.98 -7.59
C CYS A 55 -7.46 10.06 -8.82
N SER A 56 -6.24 9.51 -8.70
CA SER A 56 -5.28 9.48 -9.82
C SER A 56 -5.82 8.69 -11.01
N TYR A 57 -6.42 7.53 -10.74
CA TYR A 57 -7.02 6.71 -11.79
C TYR A 57 -8.17 7.42 -12.50
N LEU A 58 -9.10 8.02 -11.75
CA LEU A 58 -10.23 8.76 -12.31
C LEU A 58 -9.75 9.95 -13.16
N LEU A 59 -8.73 10.67 -12.69
CA LEU A 59 -8.16 11.82 -13.41
C LEU A 59 -7.54 11.39 -14.75
N VAL A 60 -6.76 10.30 -14.75
CA VAL A 60 -6.16 9.76 -15.98
C VAL A 60 -7.25 9.27 -16.94
N ASN A 61 -8.28 8.59 -16.44
CA ASN A 61 -9.37 8.12 -17.28
C ASN A 61 -10.10 9.28 -17.96
N TRP A 62 -10.46 10.30 -17.19
CA TRP A 62 -11.10 11.52 -17.71
C TRP A 62 -10.22 12.23 -18.73
N ALA A 63 -8.92 12.37 -18.46
CA ALA A 63 -7.99 13.05 -19.37
C ALA A 63 -7.90 12.33 -20.72
N ASN A 64 -7.84 10.99 -20.71
CA ASN A 64 -7.82 10.18 -21.92
C ASN A 64 -9.11 10.32 -22.72
N GLU A 65 -10.27 10.16 -22.08
CA GLU A 65 -11.58 10.31 -22.73
C GLU A 65 -11.75 11.71 -23.33
N LYS A 66 -11.36 12.75 -22.60
CA LYS A 66 -11.44 14.14 -23.07
C LYS A 66 -10.51 14.39 -24.24
N ASN A 67 -9.28 13.88 -24.20
CA ASN A 67 -8.33 14.00 -25.30
C ASN A 67 -8.84 13.30 -26.58
N HIS A 68 -9.42 12.10 -26.44
CA HIS A 68 -10.04 11.40 -27.57
C HIS A 68 -11.23 12.19 -28.16
N ALA A 69 -12.08 12.77 -27.31
CA ALA A 69 -13.22 13.57 -27.75
C ALA A 69 -12.78 14.85 -28.48
N LEU A 70 -11.76 15.54 -27.98
CA LEU A 70 -11.23 16.78 -28.58
C LEU A 70 -10.43 16.52 -29.86
N SER A 71 -9.77 15.38 -29.98
CA SER A 71 -9.03 15.01 -31.19
C SER A 71 -9.95 14.69 -32.37
N ARG A 72 -11.24 14.44 -32.12
CA ARG A 72 -12.22 14.21 -33.18
C ARG A 72 -12.64 15.53 -33.82
N LYS A 73 -12.62 15.60 -35.15
CA LYS A 73 -13.13 16.75 -35.90
C LYS A 73 -14.60 17.01 -35.56
N ASN A 74 -14.96 18.27 -35.34
CA ASN A 74 -16.33 18.69 -35.09
C ASN A 74 -17.04 18.96 -36.42
N PRO A 75 -18.12 18.23 -36.77
CA PRO A 75 -18.84 18.44 -38.03
C PRO A 75 -19.38 19.86 -38.22
N LYS A 76 -19.72 20.55 -37.11
CA LYS A 76 -20.28 21.90 -37.12
C LYS A 76 -19.32 22.98 -37.64
N ASP A 77 -18.02 22.70 -37.59
CA ASP A 77 -17.00 23.67 -38.03
C ASP A 77 -16.96 23.78 -39.57
N TYR A 78 -17.60 22.85 -40.29
CA TYR A 78 -17.61 22.80 -41.76
C TYR A 78 -18.97 23.18 -42.38
N GLU A 79 -19.95 23.62 -41.57
CA GLU A 79 -21.31 23.91 -42.05
C GLU A 79 -21.40 25.22 -42.87
N ASN A 80 -20.49 26.16 -42.69
CA ASN A 80 -20.48 27.46 -43.36
C ASN A 80 -19.27 27.66 -44.31
N ASP A 81 -18.54 26.59 -44.62
CA ASP A 81 -17.38 26.64 -45.52
C ASP A 81 -17.91 26.41 -46.95
N THR A 82 -18.33 27.51 -47.61
CA THR A 82 -18.80 27.54 -49.01
C THR A 82 -18.04 28.57 -49.81
#